data_AF-A0A0N0RXH4-F1
#
_entry.id   AF-A0A0N0RXH4-F1
#
_cell.length_a   1.000
_cell.length_b   1.000
_cell.length_c   1.000
_cell.angle_alpha   90.00
_cell.angle_beta   90.00
_cell.angle_gamma   90.00
#
_symmetry.space_group_name_H-M   'P 1'
#
loop_
_entity.id
_entity.type
_entity.pdbx_description
1 polymer ?
#
loop_
_entity_poly.entity_id
_entity_poly.type
_entity_poly.pdbx_seq_one_letter_code
_entity_poly.pdbx_strand_id
1 'polypeptide(L)'
;MSSTAWLCSDLRDHGFRTLKVCVRRKSPAHEMAISDHLKASDDHSGKTLVRLVLDSLEVVGPHGKHTCLVYQPLGMSFTEFQNLCPDEKLPKDLIQRSLQLTLIFLTFVHNNNVVRTG
;
A
#
# COMPACT_ATOMS: atom_id res chain seq x y z
N MET A 1 13.19 -0.21 -0.11
CA MET A 1 12.99 -1.49 0.60
C MET A 1 13.22 -2.63 -0.38
N SER A 2 13.82 -3.76 0.02
CA SER A 2 13.87 -4.96 -0.83
C SER A 2 12.88 -5.96 -0.26
N SER A 3 11.85 -6.27 -1.03
CA SER A 3 10.76 -7.19 -0.69
C SER A 3 10.14 -7.64 -2.01
N THR A 4 9.45 -8.78 -2.03
CA THR A 4 8.62 -9.19 -3.17
C THR A 4 7.15 -9.09 -2.79
N ALA A 5 6.30 -8.70 -3.72
CA ALA A 5 4.85 -8.61 -3.51
C ALA A 5 4.16 -9.67 -4.35
N TRP A 6 3.22 -10.38 -3.75
CA TRP A 6 2.50 -11.50 -4.36
C TRP A 6 1.01 -11.26 -4.25
N LEU A 7 0.27 -11.55 -5.31
CA LEU A 7 -1.18 -11.68 -5.23
C LEU A 7 -1.51 -13.08 -4.70
N CYS A 8 -2.36 -13.15 -3.69
CA CYS A 8 -2.74 -14.40 -3.03
C CYS A 8 -4.27 -14.48 -2.91
N SER A 9 -4.80 -15.70 -2.98
CA SER A 9 -6.20 -15.97 -2.64
C SER A 9 -6.29 -16.28 -1.13
N ASP A 10 -7.18 -15.60 -0.41
CA ASP A 10 -7.54 -15.92 0.96
C ASP A 10 -8.56 -17.07 0.95
N LEU A 11 -8.15 -18.21 1.49
CA LEU A 11 -8.97 -19.43 1.49
C LEU A 11 -10.18 -19.35 2.44
N ARG A 12 -10.20 -18.42 3.39
CA ARG A 12 -11.30 -18.29 4.37
C ARG A 12 -12.43 -17.41 3.86
N ASP A 13 -12.07 -16.35 3.14
CA ASP A 13 -12.97 -15.28 2.68
C ASP A 13 -13.20 -15.34 1.15
N HIS A 14 -12.54 -16.26 0.45
CA HIS A 14 -12.53 -16.38 -1.01
C HIS A 14 -12.12 -15.09 -1.77
N GLY A 15 -11.57 -14.09 -1.08
CA GLY A 15 -11.10 -12.84 -1.64
C GLY A 15 -9.62 -12.86 -2.02
N PHE A 16 -9.16 -11.80 -2.70
CA PHE A 16 -7.74 -11.61 -2.99
C PHE A 16 -7.06 -10.72 -1.93
N ARG A 17 -5.77 -10.97 -1.69
CA ARG A 17 -4.88 -10.19 -0.81
C ARG A 17 -3.53 -10.01 -1.48
N THR A 18 -2.79 -8.98 -1.09
CA THR A 18 -1.37 -8.86 -1.43
C THR A 18 -0.52 -9.27 -0.24
N LEU A 19 0.40 -10.20 -0.47
CA LEU A 19 1.42 -10.60 0.49
C LEU A 19 2.77 -9.96 0.12
N LYS A 20 3.26 -9.05 0.95
CA LYS A 20 4.60 -8.47 0.82
C LYS A 20 5.57 -9.24 1.70
N VAL A 21 6.45 -10.01 1.07
CA VAL A 21 7.47 -10.84 1.73
C VAL A 21 8.74 -10.00 1.92
N CYS A 22 9.07 -9.66 3.16
CA CYS A 22 10.25 -8.85 3.46
C CYS A 22 11.53 -9.68 3.40
N VAL A 23 12.63 -9.03 2.98
CA VAL A 23 13.96 -9.63 3.16
C VAL A 23 14.29 -9.70 4.64
N ARG A 24 14.89 -10.82 5.04
CA ARG A 24 15.10 -11.23 6.43
C ARG A 24 15.77 -10.22 7.34
N ARG A 25 16.76 -9.50 6.80
CA ARG A 25 17.58 -8.55 7.56
C ARG A 25 16.91 -7.18 7.71
N LYS A 26 15.74 -6.98 7.11
CA LYS A 26 15.00 -5.72 7.17
C LYS A 26 13.67 -5.96 7.86
N SER A 27 13.56 -5.43 9.08
CA SER A 27 12.31 -5.45 9.83
C SER A 27 11.28 -4.50 9.20
N PRO A 28 10.03 -4.94 9.01
CA PRO A 28 8.94 -4.06 8.62
C PRO A 28 8.38 -3.21 9.78
N ALA A 29 9.00 -3.22 10.97
CA ALA A 29 8.50 -2.54 12.17
C ALA A 29 8.11 -1.08 11.93
N HIS A 30 8.89 -0.33 11.13
CA HIS A 30 8.56 1.05 10.82
C HIS A 30 7.27 1.18 9.98
N GLU A 31 7.09 0.31 8.98
CA GLU A 31 5.90 0.30 8.12
C GLU A 31 4.65 -0.13 8.89
N MET A 32 4.78 -1.12 9.79
CA MET A 32 3.71 -1.52 10.70
C MET A 32 3.35 -0.40 11.68
N ALA A 33 4.35 0.23 12.31
CA ALA A 33 4.12 1.33 13.25
C ALA A 33 3.40 2.52 12.59
N ILE A 34 3.82 2.90 11.37
CA ILE A 34 3.10 3.93 10.60
C ILE A 34 1.68 3.47 10.28
N SER A 35 1.51 2.23 9.81
CA SER A 35 0.18 1.72 9.48
C SER A 35 -0.75 1.70 10.70
N ASP A 36 -0.27 1.29 11.87
CA ASP A 36 -1.09 1.21 13.08
C ASP A 36 -1.42 2.59 13.62
N HIS A 37 -0.47 3.53 13.55
CA HIS A 37 -0.71 4.95 13.83
C HIS A 37 -1.82 5.53 12.93
N LEU A 38 -1.75 5.29 11.61
CA LEU A 38 -2.76 5.76 10.67
C LEU A 38 -4.10 5.02 10.77
N LYS A 39 -4.12 3.79 11.28
CA LYS A 39 -5.38 3.08 11.60
C LYS A 39 -6.06 3.69 12.83
N ALA A 40 -5.28 4.10 13.83
CA ALA A 40 -5.79 4.63 15.09
C ALA A 40 -6.22 6.10 15.02
N SER A 41 -5.92 6.81 13.94
CA SER A 41 -6.31 8.21 13.75
C SER A 41 -7.81 8.40 13.55
N ASP A 42 -8.25 9.65 13.75
CA ASP A 42 -9.64 10.07 13.56
C ASP A 42 -10.16 9.76 12.15
N ASP A 43 -11.49 9.66 12.04
CA ASP A 43 -12.14 9.44 10.76
C ASP A 43 -11.94 10.63 9.83
N HIS A 44 -11.41 10.36 8.64
CA HIS A 44 -11.09 11.36 7.63
C HIS A 44 -11.17 10.69 6.27
N SER A 45 -11.73 11.38 5.28
CA SER A 45 -11.94 10.83 3.92
C SER A 45 -10.67 10.22 3.30
N GLY A 46 -9.52 10.88 3.52
CA GLY A 46 -8.21 10.39 3.08
C GLY A 46 -7.70 9.12 3.74
N LYS A 47 -8.27 8.66 4.87
CA LYS A 47 -7.90 7.39 5.51
C LYS A 47 -8.15 6.19 4.60
N THR A 48 -9.25 6.22 3.85
CA THR A 48 -9.60 5.18 2.86
C THR A 48 -8.66 5.15 1.66
N LEU A 49 -7.88 6.22 1.44
CA LEU A 49 -6.90 6.32 0.36
C LEU A 49 -5.51 5.83 0.78
N VAL A 50 -5.32 5.48 2.06
CA VAL A 50 -4.07 4.91 2.56
C VAL A 50 -4.11 3.39 2.48
N ARG A 51 -3.03 2.80 1.96
CA ARG A 51 -2.82 1.36 2.04
C ARG A 51 -2.34 0.97 3.44
N LEU A 52 -3.20 0.33 4.21
CA LEU A 52 -2.91 -0.11 5.58
C LEU A 52 -2.62 -1.62 5.63
N VAL A 53 -1.70 -2.01 6.53
CA VAL A 53 -1.39 -3.43 6.82
C VAL A 53 -2.63 -4.07 7.41
N LEU A 54 -3.18 -5.10 6.77
CA LEU A 54 -4.32 -5.84 7.31
C LEU A 54 -3.89 -6.83 8.40
N ASP A 55 -2.76 -7.50 8.17
CA ASP A 55 -2.21 -8.52 9.04
C ASP A 55 -0.69 -8.66 8.82
N SER A 56 0.01 -9.27 9.78
CA SER A 56 1.43 -9.58 9.69
C SER A 56 1.71 -10.99 10.19
N LEU A 57 2.55 -11.73 9.46
CA LEU A 57 2.85 -13.12 9.77
C LEU A 57 4.32 -13.46 9.51
N GLU A 58 4.80 -14.55 10.09
CA GLU A 58 6.12 -15.11 9.80
C GLU A 58 6.01 -16.34 8.89
N VAL A 59 6.79 -16.36 7.82
CA VAL A 59 6.95 -17.54 6.94
C VAL A 59 8.33 -18.13 7.11
N VAL A 60 8.41 -19.45 7.28
CA VAL A 60 9.67 -20.19 7.27
C VAL A 60 9.97 -20.62 5.83
N GLY A 61 11.01 -20.05 5.24
CA GLY A 61 11.56 -20.47 3.95
C GLY A 61 12.84 -21.30 4.09
N PRO A 62 13.41 -21.77 2.97
CA PRO A 62 14.62 -22.60 2.95
C PRO A 62 15.82 -21.94 3.63
N HIS A 63 15.88 -20.61 3.58
CA HIS A 63 16.97 -19.88 4.21
C HIS A 63 16.70 -19.58 5.69
N GLY A 64 15.50 -19.93 6.24
CA GLY A 64 14.89 -19.60 7.58
C GLY A 64 13.68 -18.61 7.55
N LYS A 65 13.48 -17.74 8.55
CA LYS A 65 12.27 -16.88 8.67
C LYS A 65 12.23 -15.56 7.87
N HIS A 66 11.03 -15.18 7.44
CA HIS A 66 10.69 -13.92 6.77
C HIS A 66 9.40 -13.34 7.36
N THR A 67 9.41 -12.06 7.75
CA THR A 67 8.17 -11.33 8.08
C THR A 67 7.44 -10.97 6.79
N CYS A 68 6.13 -11.21 6.76
CA CYS A 68 5.27 -10.89 5.64
C CYS A 68 4.14 -9.97 6.10
N LEU A 69 3.81 -8.99 5.26
CA LEU A 69 2.72 -8.05 5.50
C LEU A 69 1.59 -8.32 4.51
N VAL A 70 0.36 -8.38 5.02
CA VAL A 70 -0.85 -8.59 4.23
C VAL A 70 -1.51 -7.25 3.98
N TYR A 71 -1.93 -7.00 2.74
CA TYR A 71 -2.65 -5.79 2.34
C TYR A 71 -3.86 -6.13 1.48
N GLN A 72 -4.75 -5.14 1.32
CA GLN A 72 -5.67 -5.15 0.19
C GLN A 72 -4.88 -5.13 -1.14
N PRO A 73 -5.35 -5.85 -2.17
CA PRO A 73 -4.83 -5.72 -3.52
C PRO A 73 -4.98 -4.28 -4.01
N LEU A 74 -3.95 -3.79 -4.68
CA LEU A 74 -4.02 -2.53 -5.42
C LEU A 74 -3.95 -2.84 -6.91
N GLY A 75 -4.54 -1.95 -7.70
CA GLY A 75 -4.40 -1.97 -9.15
C GLY A 75 -3.05 -1.43 -9.59
N MET A 76 -2.98 -1.11 -10.88
CA MET A 76 -1.83 -0.46 -11.49
C MET A 76 -1.55 0.92 -10.90
N SER A 77 -0.29 1.31 -10.92
CA SER A 77 0.18 2.67 -10.65
C SER A 77 -0.31 3.65 -11.71
N PHE A 78 -0.28 4.95 -11.40
CA PHE A 78 -0.60 5.99 -12.38
C PHE A 78 0.33 5.98 -13.59
N THR A 79 1.60 5.62 -13.41
CA THR A 79 2.58 5.49 -14.50
C THR A 79 2.22 4.33 -15.42
N GLU A 80 1.91 3.16 -14.87
CA GLU A 80 1.45 2.02 -15.67
C GLU A 80 0.15 2.36 -16.40
N PHE A 81 -0.78 3.06 -15.76
CA PHE A 81 -2.01 3.49 -16.41
C PHE A 81 -1.77 4.51 -17.53
N GLN A 82 -0.86 5.46 -17.32
CA GLN A 82 -0.45 6.43 -18.33
C GLN A 82 0.12 5.75 -19.57
N ASN A 83 0.95 4.72 -19.39
CA ASN A 83 1.55 3.95 -20.49
C ASN A 83 0.51 3.20 -21.34
N LEU A 84 -0.69 2.96 -20.81
CA LEU A 84 -1.80 2.32 -21.54
C LEU A 84 -2.68 3.34 -22.29
N CYS A 85 -2.48 4.64 -22.08
CA CYS A 85 -3.25 5.69 -22.74
C CYS A 85 -2.63 6.09 -24.09
N PRO A 86 -3.44 6.60 -25.04
CA PRO A 86 -2.92 7.20 -26.28
C PRO A 86 -1.88 8.28 -25.97
N ASP A 87 -0.81 8.30 -26.76
CA ASP A 87 0.33 9.23 -26.62
C ASP A 87 0.99 9.23 -25.22
N GLU A 88 0.80 8.16 -24.44
CA GLU A 88 1.27 8.06 -23.05
C GLU A 88 0.80 9.24 -22.19
N LYS A 89 -0.43 9.71 -22.41
CA LYS A 89 -1.02 10.85 -21.71
C LYS A 89 -2.32 10.47 -21.04
N LEU A 90 -2.38 10.74 -19.74
CA LEU A 90 -3.63 10.63 -19.00
C LEU A 90 -4.61 11.71 -19.50
N PRO A 91 -5.89 11.35 -19.77
CA PRO A 91 -6.94 12.32 -20.04
C PRO A 91 -7.06 13.36 -18.92
N LYS A 92 -7.43 14.58 -19.29
CA LYS A 92 -7.53 15.72 -18.36
C LYS A 92 -8.36 15.40 -17.12
N ASP A 93 -9.52 14.77 -17.31
CA ASP A 93 -10.44 14.44 -16.20
C ASP A 93 -9.81 13.45 -15.22
N LEU A 94 -9.02 12.49 -15.72
CA LEU A 94 -8.30 11.52 -14.90
C LEU A 94 -7.17 12.17 -14.12
N ILE A 95 -6.41 13.09 -14.73
CA ILE A 95 -5.38 13.87 -14.03
C ILE A 95 -6.02 14.69 -12.91
N GLN A 96 -7.11 15.40 -13.21
CA GLN A 96 -7.82 16.22 -12.23
C GLN A 96 -8.32 15.39 -11.05
N ARG A 97 -8.94 14.23 -11.33
CA ARG A 97 -9.42 13.32 -10.28
C ARG A 97 -8.28 12.74 -9.45
N SER A 98 -7.19 12.33 -10.10
CA SER A 98 -6.00 11.77 -9.45
C SER A 98 -5.37 12.79 -8.51
N LEU A 99 -5.20 14.03 -8.98
CA LEU A 99 -4.68 15.13 -8.16
C LEU A 99 -5.55 15.39 -6.93
N GLN A 100 -6.87 15.44 -7.09
CA GLN A 100 -7.79 15.60 -5.96
C GLN A 100 -7.63 14.50 -4.92
N LEU A 101 -7.59 13.23 -5.35
CA LEU A 101 -7.42 12.10 -4.45
C LEU A 101 -6.04 12.12 -3.77
N THR A 102 -4.98 12.46 -4.50
CA THR A 102 -3.63 12.61 -3.94
C THR A 102 -3.59 13.72 -2.89
N LEU A 103 -4.23 14.86 -3.13
CA LEU A 103 -4.28 15.95 -2.15
C LEU A 103 -5.06 15.55 -0.88
N ILE A 104 -6.20 14.88 -1.02
CA ILE A 104 -6.98 14.37 0.12
C ILE A 104 -6.15 13.36 0.94
N PHE A 105 -5.44 12.45 0.26
CA PHE A 105 -4.50 11.54 0.88
C PHE A 105 -3.38 12.29 1.63
N LEU A 106 -2.75 13.27 0.99
CA LEU A 106 -1.65 14.05 1.57
C LEU A 106 -2.10 14.83 2.81
N THR A 107 -3.26 15.48 2.74
CA THR A 107 -3.87 16.17 3.89
C THR A 107 -4.04 15.20 5.06
N PHE A 108 -4.55 14.00 4.81
CA PHE A 108 -4.71 13.00 5.88
C PHE A 108 -3.38 12.59 6.51
N VAL A 109 -2.38 12.19 5.71
CA VAL A 109 -1.11 11.70 6.27
C VAL A 109 -0.33 12.81 6.98
N HIS A 110 -0.37 14.03 6.44
CA HIS A 110 0.30 15.18 7.05
C HIS A 110 -0.38 15.62 8.36
N ASN A 111 -1.72 15.62 8.43
CA ASN A 111 -2.44 15.89 9.67
C ASN A 111 -2.11 14.85 10.76
N ASN A 112 -1.68 13.64 10.35
CA ASN A 112 -1.23 12.58 11.23
C ASN A 112 0.30 12.55 11.43
N ASN A 113 1.02 13.62 11.07
CA ASN A 113 2.48 13.73 11.23
C ASN A 113 3.28 12.65 10.48
N VAL A 114 2.74 12.11 9.39
CA VAL A 114 3.42 11.14 8.52
C VAL A 114 3.79 11.80 7.20
N VAL A 115 5.09 11.78 6.86
CA VAL A 115 5.60 12.32 5.60
C VAL A 115 5.91 11.17 4.64
N ARG A 116 5.36 11.24 3.41
CA ARG A 116 5.66 10.31 2.33
C ARG A 116 6.92 10.78 1.59
N THR A 117 7.99 9.99 1.61
CA THR A 117 9.32 10.37 1.08
C THR A 117 9.75 9.64 -0.21
N GLY A 118 8.86 8.84 -0.81
CA GLY A 118 9.12 8.12 -2.07
C GLY A 118 8.20 6.93 -2.28
#